data_AF-A0A7C9D7I8-F1
#
_entry.id   AF-A0A7C9D7I8-F1
#
_cell.length_a   1.000
_cell.length_b   1.000
_cell.length_c   1.000
_cell.angle_alpha   90.00
_cell.angle_beta   90.00
_cell.angle_gamma   90.00
#
_symmetry.space_group_name_H-M   'P 1'
#
loop_
_entity.id
_entity.type
_entity.pdbx_description
1 polymer ?
#
loop_
_entity_poly.entity_id
_entity_poly.type
_entity_poly.pdbx_seq_one_letter_code
_entity_poly.pdbx_strand_id
1 'polypeptide(L)'
;MMVVDAEYWKQIEAARKDLKALIVSQKCAPIMLRLAFHDAGTYDAKTKTGGPNGSIRFELSNPGNNGIKVGVDFCEQVKAKHPKITYADLYQLAGVVAVEVTEIGRA
;
A
#
# COMPACT_ATOMS: atom_id res chain seq x y z
N MET A 1 16.71 6.48 -17.11
CA MET A 1 15.94 5.40 -17.76
C MET A 1 14.78 5.08 -16.85
N MET A 2 13.52 5.09 -17.33
CA MET A 2 12.41 4.59 -16.51
C MET A 2 12.58 3.07 -16.37
N VAL A 3 12.50 2.56 -15.14
CA VAL A 3 12.66 1.13 -14.83
C VAL A 3 11.41 0.33 -15.27
N VAL A 4 10.29 1.03 -15.48
CA VAL A 4 9.00 0.49 -15.92
C VAL A 4 8.47 1.26 -17.13
N ASP A 5 7.45 0.71 -17.80
CA ASP A 5 6.82 1.38 -18.93
C ASP A 5 6.04 2.66 -18.52
N ALA A 6 5.80 3.53 -19.50
CA ALA A 6 5.17 4.83 -19.28
C ALA A 6 3.71 4.73 -18.78
N GLU A 7 3.00 3.66 -19.13
CA GLU A 7 1.62 3.45 -18.69
C GLU A 7 1.58 3.04 -17.22
N TYR A 8 2.49 2.16 -16.80
CA TYR A 8 2.65 1.79 -15.40
C TYR A 8 2.94 3.03 -14.54
N TRP A 9 3.91 3.85 -14.98
CA TRP A 9 4.25 5.11 -14.28
C TRP A 9 3.05 6.05 -14.16
N LYS A 10 2.29 6.22 -15.24
CA LYS A 10 1.07 7.04 -15.25
C LYS A 10 0.04 6.55 -14.24
N GLN A 11 -0.13 5.23 -14.10
CA GLN A 11 -1.04 4.66 -13.11
C GLN A 11 -0.52 4.79 -11.67
N ILE A 12 0.78 4.72 -11.42
CA ILE A 12 1.37 5.02 -10.10
C ILE A 12 1.03 6.46 -9.66
N GLU A 13 1.24 7.43 -10.55
CA GLU A 13 0.93 8.84 -10.25
C GLU A 13 -0.56 9.08 -10.00
N ALA A 14 -1.43 8.41 -10.77
CA ALA A 14 -2.87 8.50 -10.59
C ALA A 14 -3.32 7.82 -9.28
N ALA A 15 -2.79 6.63 -8.97
CA ALA A 15 -3.06 5.90 -7.74
C ALA A 15 -2.60 6.67 -6.51
N ARG A 16 -1.47 7.38 -6.57
CA ARG A 16 -1.00 8.24 -5.48
C ARG A 16 -2.01 9.33 -5.13
N LYS A 17 -2.58 9.99 -6.14
CA LYS A 17 -3.61 11.03 -5.97
C LYS A 17 -4.88 10.45 -5.36
N ASP A 18 -5.33 9.31 -5.86
CA ASP A 18 -6.52 8.61 -5.34
C ASP A 18 -6.31 8.13 -3.90
N LEU A 19 -5.14 7.56 -3.58
CA LEU A 19 -4.76 7.18 -2.21
C LEU A 19 -4.78 8.40 -1.28
N LYS A 20 -4.22 9.54 -1.71
CA LYS A 20 -4.20 10.76 -0.89
C LYS A 20 -5.62 11.22 -0.56
N ALA A 21 -6.50 11.27 -1.55
CA ALA A 21 -7.90 11.63 -1.35
C ALA A 21 -8.64 10.64 -0.43
N LEU A 22 -8.43 9.34 -0.65
CA LEU A 22 -9.05 8.28 0.15
C LEU A 22 -8.57 8.34 1.60
N ILE A 23 -7.26 8.45 1.83
CA ILE A 23 -6.67 8.42 3.17
C ILE A 23 -7.14 9.60 4.02
N VAL A 24 -7.20 10.81 3.43
CA VAL A 24 -7.70 12.00 4.12
C VAL A 24 -9.19 11.88 4.42
N SER A 25 -10.00 11.47 3.45
CA SER A 25 -11.46 11.39 3.63
C SER A 25 -11.88 10.30 4.62
N GLN A 26 -11.23 9.15 4.60
CA GLN A 26 -11.53 8.01 5.48
C GLN A 26 -10.75 8.05 6.81
N LYS A 27 -9.84 9.02 6.98
CA LYS A 27 -8.95 9.14 8.15
C LYS A 27 -8.22 7.83 8.46
N CYS A 28 -7.79 7.12 7.41
CA CYS A 28 -7.28 5.75 7.50
C CYS A 28 -5.75 5.65 7.37
N ALA A 29 -5.01 6.76 7.55
CA ALA A 29 -3.55 6.76 7.46
C ALA A 29 -2.87 5.69 8.36
N PRO A 30 -3.28 5.50 9.64
CA PRO A 30 -2.66 4.47 10.49
C PRO A 30 -2.80 3.04 9.94
N ILE A 31 -3.97 2.69 9.38
CA ILE A 31 -4.19 1.33 8.84
C ILE A 31 -3.46 1.11 7.52
N MET A 32 -3.30 2.14 6.69
CA MET A 32 -2.50 2.08 5.46
C MET A 32 -1.01 1.90 5.75
N LEU A 33 -0.48 2.64 6.72
CA LEU A 33 0.91 2.45 7.18
C LEU A 33 1.11 1.05 7.78
N ARG A 34 0.16 0.59 8.60
CA ARG A 34 0.21 -0.76 9.17
C ARG A 34 0.17 -1.85 8.10
N LEU A 35 -0.69 -1.72 7.08
CA LEU A 35 -0.74 -2.65 5.94
C LEU A 35 0.63 -2.75 5.25
N ALA A 36 1.21 -1.62 4.87
CA ALA A 36 2.51 -1.57 4.18
C ALA A 36 3.63 -2.20 5.03
N PHE A 37 3.64 -1.90 6.34
CA PHE A 37 4.61 -2.47 7.28
C PHE A 37 4.46 -3.99 7.43
N HIS A 38 3.24 -4.48 7.61
CA HIS A 38 3.01 -5.92 7.81
C HIS A 38 3.34 -6.74 6.55
N ASP A 39 3.08 -6.22 5.34
CA ASP A 39 3.48 -6.89 4.09
C ASP A 39 5.01 -7.00 4.00
N ALA A 40 5.70 -5.88 4.25
CA ALA A 40 7.16 -5.81 4.19
C ALA A 40 7.87 -6.61 5.31
N GLY A 41 7.29 -6.65 6.51
CA GLY A 41 7.89 -7.19 7.73
C GLY A 41 8.07 -8.71 7.75
N THR A 42 7.61 -9.42 6.72
CA THR A 42 7.77 -10.88 6.59
C THR A 42 9.10 -11.29 5.95
N TYR A 43 9.92 -10.34 5.49
CA TYR A 43 11.18 -10.64 4.82
C TYR A 43 12.20 -11.33 5.73
N ASP A 44 12.68 -12.51 5.32
CA ASP A 44 13.85 -13.17 5.91
C ASP A 44 15.07 -13.10 4.98
N ALA A 45 16.17 -12.53 5.47
CA ALA A 45 17.38 -12.32 4.69
C ALA A 45 18.14 -13.63 4.39
N LYS A 46 17.97 -14.67 5.22
CA LYS A 46 18.66 -15.96 5.02
C LYS A 46 18.02 -16.76 3.90
N THR A 47 16.69 -16.91 3.94
CA THR A 47 15.94 -17.66 2.92
C THR A 47 15.56 -16.82 1.71
N LYS A 48 15.62 -15.49 1.81
CA LYS A 48 15.13 -14.52 0.80
C LYS A 48 13.63 -14.70 0.50
N THR A 49 12.84 -15.08 1.50
CA THR A 49 11.39 -15.24 1.39
C THR A 49 10.63 -14.13 2.10
N GLY A 50 9.35 -13.94 1.75
CA GLY A 50 8.52 -12.86 2.30
C GLY A 50 8.85 -11.49 1.70
N GLY A 51 8.51 -10.43 2.43
CA GLY A 51 8.75 -9.05 2.05
C GLY A 51 7.58 -8.39 1.29
N PRO A 52 7.77 -7.15 0.82
CA PRO A 52 6.72 -6.30 0.28
C PRO A 52 6.30 -6.76 -1.13
N ASN A 53 5.61 -7.88 -1.21
CA ASN A 53 5.22 -8.55 -2.45
C ASN A 53 3.70 -8.66 -2.60
N GLY A 54 2.93 -8.05 -1.68
CA GLY A 54 1.48 -8.05 -1.66
C GLY A 54 0.85 -9.37 -1.18
N SER A 55 1.63 -10.33 -0.65
CA SER A 55 1.12 -11.62 -0.15
C SER A 55 0.20 -11.45 1.05
N ILE A 56 0.28 -10.32 1.77
CA ILE A 56 -0.55 -10.07 2.96
C ILE A 56 -2.05 -10.25 2.72
N ARG A 57 -2.53 -10.03 1.48
CA ARG A 57 -3.95 -10.25 1.09
C ARG A 57 -4.41 -11.70 1.21
N PHE A 58 -3.48 -12.65 1.26
CA PHE A 58 -3.73 -14.08 1.45
C PHE A 58 -3.38 -14.58 2.86
N GLU A 59 -2.83 -13.70 3.69
CA GLU A 59 -2.30 -14.02 5.03
C GLU A 59 -3.15 -13.38 6.15
N LEU A 60 -4.39 -12.99 5.83
CA LEU A 60 -5.28 -12.25 6.74
C LEU A 60 -5.76 -13.07 7.94
N SER A 61 -5.67 -14.40 7.89
CA SER A 61 -5.98 -15.28 9.01
C SER A 61 -4.87 -15.35 10.06
N ASN A 62 -3.68 -14.83 9.77
CA ASN A 62 -2.59 -14.80 10.74
C ASN A 62 -2.94 -13.85 11.90
N PRO A 63 -2.81 -14.26 13.17
CA PRO A 63 -3.18 -13.41 14.32
C PRO A 63 -2.50 -12.03 14.34
N GLY A 64 -1.26 -11.94 13.84
CA GLY A 64 -0.56 -10.67 13.69
C GLY A 64 -1.25 -9.69 12.71
N ASN A 65 -2.02 -10.20 11.76
CA ASN A 65 -2.70 -9.44 10.72
C ASN A 65 -4.17 -9.10 11.07
N ASN A 66 -4.58 -9.28 12.33
CA ASN A 66 -5.92 -8.92 12.79
C ASN A 66 -6.22 -7.44 12.48
N GLY A 67 -7.29 -7.23 11.69
CA GLY A 67 -7.75 -5.92 11.24
C GLY A 67 -7.13 -5.40 9.94
N ILE A 68 -6.10 -6.05 9.39
CA ILE A 68 -5.43 -5.60 8.15
C ILE A 68 -6.36 -5.61 6.93
N LYS A 69 -7.38 -6.49 6.93
CA LYS A 69 -8.37 -6.56 5.85
C LYS A 69 -8.98 -5.19 5.51
N VAL A 70 -9.17 -4.31 6.50
CA VAL A 70 -9.68 -2.95 6.28
C VAL A 70 -8.77 -2.14 5.34
N GLY A 71 -7.45 -2.22 5.53
CA GLY A 71 -6.49 -1.57 4.64
C GLY A 71 -6.49 -2.17 3.23
N VAL A 72 -6.60 -3.49 3.13
CA VAL A 72 -6.72 -4.19 1.85
C VAL A 72 -7.97 -3.74 1.10
N ASP A 73 -9.13 -3.72 1.76
CA ASP A 73 -10.41 -3.33 1.16
C ASP A 73 -10.40 -1.88 0.66
N PHE A 74 -9.72 -0.96 1.36
CA PHE A 74 -9.52 0.39 0.84
C PHE A 74 -8.60 0.42 -0.39
N CYS A 75 -7.52 -0.36 -0.37
CA CYS A 75 -6.65 -0.48 -1.53
C CYS A 75 -7.36 -1.10 -2.73
N GLU A 76 -8.32 -2.02 -2.55
CA GLU A 76 -9.12 -2.57 -3.66
C GLU A 76 -9.90 -1.48 -4.42
N GLN A 77 -10.40 -0.45 -3.73
CA GLN A 77 -11.09 0.68 -4.37
C GLN A 77 -10.18 1.46 -5.32
N VAL A 78 -8.90 1.60 -4.95
CA VAL A 78 -7.89 2.24 -5.78
C VAL A 78 -7.43 1.28 -6.88
N LYS A 79 -7.19 0.01 -6.53
CA LYS A 79 -6.74 -1.03 -7.47
C LYS A 79 -7.71 -1.20 -8.64
N ALA A 80 -9.01 -1.14 -8.40
CA ALA A 80 -10.03 -1.26 -9.44
C ALA A 80 -9.92 -0.18 -10.53
N LYS A 81 -9.42 1.02 -10.18
CA LYS A 81 -9.19 2.13 -11.13
C LYS A 81 -7.84 2.04 -11.84
N HIS A 82 -6.88 1.35 -11.22
CA HIS A 82 -5.48 1.24 -11.67
C HIS A 82 -5.10 -0.23 -11.85
N PRO A 83 -5.58 -0.91 -12.90
CA PRO A 83 -5.40 -2.36 -13.05
C PRO A 83 -3.95 -2.78 -13.35
N LYS A 84 -3.08 -1.91 -13.89
CA LYS A 84 -1.68 -2.27 -14.19
C LYS A 84 -0.78 -2.31 -12.97
N ILE A 85 -0.99 -1.46 -11.97
CA ILE A 85 -0.09 -1.42 -10.80
C ILE A 85 -0.21 -2.73 -10.01
N THR A 86 0.90 -3.27 -9.53
CA THR A 86 0.86 -4.47 -8.68
C THR A 86 0.26 -4.14 -7.31
N TYR A 87 -0.25 -5.17 -6.62
CA TYR A 87 -0.67 -5.01 -5.22
C TYR A 87 0.51 -4.64 -4.31
N ALA A 88 1.69 -5.20 -4.58
CA ALA A 88 2.92 -4.86 -3.88
C ALA A 88 3.20 -3.35 -3.91
N ASP A 89 3.26 -2.77 -5.11
CA ASP A 89 3.51 -1.34 -5.27
C ASP A 89 2.37 -0.49 -4.69
N LEU A 90 1.12 -0.92 -4.86
CA LEU A 90 -0.03 -0.20 -4.31
C LEU A 90 0.01 -0.12 -2.78
N TYR A 91 0.29 -1.23 -2.09
CA TYR A 91 0.34 -1.25 -0.63
C TYR A 91 1.51 -0.42 -0.10
N GLN A 92 2.68 -0.50 -0.72
CA GLN A 92 3.82 0.32 -0.31
C GLN A 92 3.59 1.82 -0.61
N LEU A 93 2.97 2.14 -1.75
CA LEU A 93 2.55 3.51 -2.08
C LEU A 93 1.52 4.04 -1.07
N ALA A 94 0.58 3.21 -0.62
CA ALA A 94 -0.37 3.59 0.42
C ALA A 94 0.33 3.92 1.74
N GLY A 95 1.36 3.17 2.12
CA GLY A 95 2.20 3.47 3.28
C GLY A 95 2.95 4.80 3.15
N VAL A 96 3.55 5.06 1.99
CA VAL A 96 4.23 6.35 1.70
C VAL A 96 3.26 7.53 1.80
N VAL A 97 2.10 7.41 1.14
CA VAL A 97 1.09 8.48 1.14
C VAL A 97 0.50 8.68 2.54
N ALA A 98 0.32 7.61 3.32
CA ALA A 98 -0.15 7.71 4.69
C ALA A 98 0.75 8.59 5.56
N VAL A 99 2.08 8.45 5.44
CA VAL A 99 3.05 9.32 6.13
C VAL A 99 3.02 10.74 5.57
N GLU A 100 2.99 10.88 4.24
CA GLU A 100 2.96 12.18 3.56
C GLU A 100 1.81 13.07 4.05
N VAL A 101 0.60 12.50 4.22
CA VAL A 101 -0.57 13.29 4.62
C VAL A 101 -0.61 13.62 6.11
N THR A 102 0.10 12.89 6.96
CA THR A 102 0.12 13.14 8.42
C THR A 102 1.15 14.19 8.82
N GLU A 103 2.16 14.46 8.00
CA GLU A 103 3.20 15.48 8.28
C GLU A 103 2.75 16.92 7.97
N ILE A 104 1.60 17.12 7.29
CA ILE A 104 1.11 18.46 6.89
C ILE A 104 0.59 19.30 8.10
N GLY A 105 0.59 18.75 9.32
CA GLY A 105 0.26 19.48 10.55
C GLY A 105 1.43 20.20 11.23
N ARG A 106 2.64 20.20 10.65
CA ARG A 106 3.85 20.80 11.23
C ARG A 106 4.59 21.69 10.22
N ALA A 107 3.99 22.83 9.88
CA ALA A 107 4.70 23.99 9.30
C ALA A 107 3.98 25.27 9.72
#